data_AF-A0A7J9B160-F1
#
_entry.id   AF-A0A7J9B160-F1
#
_cell.length_a   1.000
_cell.length_b   1.000
_cell.length_c   1.000
_cell.angle_alpha   90.00
_cell.angle_beta   90.00
_cell.angle_gamma   90.00
#
_symmetry.space_group_name_H-M   'P 1'
#
loop_
_entity.id
_entity.type
_entity.pdbx_description
1 polymer ?
#
loop_
_entity_poly.entity_id
_entity_poly.type
_entity_poly.pdbx_seq_one_letter_code
_entity_poly.pdbx_strand_id
1 'polypeptide(L)'
;SRLSPFAITKGRREKKEGKEASSKSNAKGSNNFERWLPFLDAKTSSGKKVLPPINRLNTSLLLSSELNRTSYGFIVFEVTWSNVRGLNYYNELQTDTSVAIETKFMQRWEFDSIGQAVSCMSSWFSGTFSEQHCFREHLKSTIETWEMLSRIKYLGTMLFLHNFEKAVQCLWTVLRAIRSFLSFLNLPLAGPFMEFLDFLFPVWNIFSEAIESFFSVICIGIGFIISLVGDLLEVVLMPICFIGLVLRNITTSVLYPMFLIFWEILCAPIRLVLALASFLAYVCGFIYDVVGNIWLSLSGIIQLASASEATVSSANEVSMWRTLWNDLFSQ
;
A
#
# COMPACT_ATOMS: atom_id res chain seq x y z
N SER A 1 6.54 14.33 18.19
CA SER A 1 6.98 13.97 16.83
C SER A 1 6.89 12.46 16.67
N ARG A 2 5.76 11.97 16.14
CA ARG A 2 5.45 10.54 16.03
C ARG A 2 5.98 10.01 14.69
N LEU A 3 6.89 9.04 14.72
CA LEU A 3 7.31 8.30 13.54
C LEU A 3 6.28 7.21 13.26
N SER A 4 5.73 7.20 12.03
CA SER A 4 4.80 6.17 11.57
C SER A 4 5.56 4.88 11.22
N PRO A 5 4.90 3.71 11.26
CA PRO A 5 5.52 2.42 10.95
C PRO A 5 5.67 2.17 9.43
N PHE A 6 5.43 3.17 8.58
CA PHE A 6 5.50 3.05 7.11
C PHE A 6 6.66 3.84 6.47
N ALA A 7 7.71 4.13 7.22
CA ALA A 7 8.90 4.79 6.69
C ALA A 7 9.78 3.83 5.88
N ILE A 8 9.52 3.75 4.57
CA ILE A 8 10.40 3.12 3.58
C ILE A 8 11.65 4.00 3.43
N THR A 9 12.77 3.60 4.02
CA THR A 9 14.08 4.20 3.72
C THR A 9 14.80 3.33 2.68
N LYS A 10 14.75 3.80 1.42
CA LYS A 10 15.62 3.32 0.34
C LYS A 10 17.07 3.72 0.66
N GLY A 11 17.82 2.81 1.25
CA GLY A 11 19.27 2.92 1.43
C GLY A 11 20.01 2.71 0.11
N ARG A 12 20.31 3.82 -0.55
CA ARG A 12 21.32 3.97 -1.62
C ARG A 12 22.67 3.43 -1.12
N ARG A 13 23.26 2.45 -1.79
CA ARG A 13 24.68 2.10 -1.63
C ARG A 13 25.39 2.14 -2.98
N GLU A 14 26.47 2.89 -2.96
CA GLU A 14 27.25 3.35 -4.10
C GLU A 14 28.07 2.24 -4.76
N LYS A 15 28.26 2.46 -6.07
CA LYS A 15 29.28 1.89 -6.95
C LYS A 15 30.69 2.05 -6.35
N LYS A 16 31.48 0.98 -6.39
CA LYS A 16 32.92 1.07 -6.65
C LYS A 16 33.34 -0.01 -7.65
N GLU A 17 33.79 0.45 -8.80
CA GLU A 17 34.54 -0.31 -9.80
C GLU A 17 35.98 -0.56 -9.29
N GLY A 18 36.54 -1.70 -9.67
CA GLY A 18 37.95 -2.05 -9.49
C GLY A 18 38.23 -3.44 -10.05
N LYS A 19 38.74 -3.48 -11.29
CA LYS A 19 39.17 -4.66 -12.07
C LYS A 19 40.26 -5.46 -11.34
N GLU A 20 40.24 -6.79 -11.49
CA GLU A 20 41.34 -7.56 -12.10
C GLU A 20 40.95 -9.02 -12.34
N ALA A 21 41.48 -9.57 -13.42
CA ALA A 21 41.21 -10.90 -13.95
C ALA A 21 42.03 -11.97 -13.22
N SER A 22 41.45 -13.18 -13.06
CA SER A 22 42.20 -14.43 -13.20
C SER A 22 41.25 -15.62 -13.20
N SER A 23 41.35 -16.41 -14.27
CA SER A 23 40.94 -17.80 -14.38
C SER A 23 41.26 -18.64 -13.14
N LYS A 24 40.30 -19.46 -12.70
CA LYS A 24 40.48 -20.92 -12.55
C LYS A 24 39.18 -21.59 -12.08
N SER A 25 38.88 -22.67 -12.79
CA SER A 25 37.97 -23.75 -12.44
C SER A 25 38.18 -24.25 -11.02
N ASN A 26 37.10 -24.66 -10.35
CA ASN A 26 36.98 -26.01 -9.80
C ASN A 26 35.58 -26.26 -9.20
N ALA A 27 35.07 -27.44 -9.53
CA ALA A 27 33.86 -28.03 -9.00
C ALA A 27 33.86 -28.14 -7.48
N LYS A 28 32.74 -27.82 -6.82
CA LYS A 28 32.18 -28.61 -5.71
C LYS A 28 30.77 -28.13 -5.36
N GLY A 29 29.77 -28.83 -5.89
CA GLY A 29 28.47 -28.93 -5.22
C GLY A 29 28.59 -29.84 -4.00
N SER A 30 27.59 -29.77 -3.11
CA SER A 30 27.51 -30.46 -1.81
C SER A 30 28.31 -29.81 -0.69
N ASN A 31 27.63 -29.06 0.19
CA ASN A 31 27.99 -28.88 1.62
C ASN A 31 26.89 -28.16 2.46
N ASN A 32 25.60 -28.31 2.12
CA ASN A 32 24.51 -27.71 2.91
C ASN A 32 23.84 -28.66 3.91
N PHE A 33 24.16 -29.96 3.90
CA PHE A 33 23.52 -30.96 4.77
C PHE A 33 24.27 -31.26 6.07
N GLU A 34 25.59 -31.08 6.13
CA GLU A 34 26.38 -31.34 7.35
C GLU A 34 26.21 -30.26 8.45
N ARG A 35 25.61 -29.11 8.10
CA ARG A 35 25.39 -28.00 9.05
C ARG A 35 24.28 -28.25 10.07
N TRP A 36 23.44 -29.25 9.86
CA TRP A 36 22.25 -29.52 10.69
C TRP A 36 22.43 -30.65 11.71
N LEU A 37 23.51 -31.44 11.62
CA LEU A 37 23.77 -32.56 12.50
C LEU A 37 24.14 -32.21 13.96
N PRO A 38 24.76 -31.04 14.30
CA PRO A 38 25.07 -30.74 15.71
C PRO A 38 23.84 -30.39 16.57
N PHE A 39 22.68 -30.13 15.96
CA PHE A 39 21.46 -29.73 16.67
C PHE A 39 20.64 -30.92 17.23
N LEU A 40 20.88 -32.13 16.73
CA LEU A 40 20.14 -33.34 17.15
C LEU A 40 20.83 -34.09 18.29
N ASP A 41 22.17 -34.09 18.35
CA ASP A 41 22.93 -34.84 19.37
C ASP A 41 23.00 -34.12 20.73
N ALA A 42 22.70 -32.83 20.80
CA ALA A 42 22.71 -32.08 22.06
C ALA A 42 21.50 -32.38 22.98
N LYS A 43 20.51 -33.16 22.53
CA LYS A 43 19.26 -33.40 23.28
C LYS A 43 19.20 -34.74 24.02
N THR A 44 20.20 -35.61 23.86
CA THR A 44 20.16 -36.98 24.38
C THR A 44 21.00 -37.19 25.65
N SER A 45 21.75 -36.18 26.10
CA SER A 45 22.63 -36.29 27.28
C SER A 45 22.53 -35.10 28.25
N SER A 46 21.35 -34.87 28.85
CA SER A 46 21.30 -34.26 30.18
C SER A 46 19.97 -34.59 30.87
N GLY A 47 19.93 -35.76 31.52
CA GLY A 47 18.99 -35.99 32.60
C GLY A 47 19.30 -35.04 33.75
N LYS A 48 18.64 -33.89 33.78
CA LYS A 48 18.41 -33.05 34.97
C LYS A 48 17.33 -32.03 34.64
N LYS A 49 16.24 -32.09 35.41
CA LYS A 49 15.09 -31.18 35.40
C LYS A 49 15.57 -29.73 35.45
N VAL A 50 15.52 -29.04 34.32
CA VAL A 50 15.51 -27.58 34.26
C VAL A 50 14.23 -27.22 33.52
N LEU A 51 13.24 -26.75 34.28
CA LEU A 51 12.04 -26.14 33.71
C LEU A 51 12.48 -25.10 32.66
N PRO A 52 11.82 -25.04 31.49
CA PRO A 52 12.08 -23.97 30.53
C PRO A 52 11.93 -22.61 31.22
N PRO A 53 12.70 -21.58 30.83
CA PRO A 53 12.70 -20.31 31.55
C PRO A 53 11.31 -19.68 31.51
N ILE A 54 10.57 -19.82 32.62
CA ILE A 54 9.23 -19.27 32.86
C ILE A 54 9.21 -17.75 32.60
N ASN A 55 10.36 -17.08 32.74
CA ASN A 55 10.50 -15.66 32.47
C ASN A 55 10.25 -15.27 31.01
N ARG A 56 10.58 -16.13 30.02
CA ARG A 56 10.26 -15.86 28.60
C ARG A 56 8.77 -16.05 28.29
N LEU A 57 8.13 -17.00 28.97
CA LEU A 57 6.67 -17.21 28.87
C LEU A 57 5.90 -16.07 29.53
N ASN A 58 6.38 -15.57 30.67
CA ASN A 58 5.80 -14.40 31.32
C ASN A 58 5.89 -13.17 30.42
N THR A 59 7.02 -12.92 29.74
CA THR A 59 7.12 -11.80 28.80
C THR A 59 6.22 -11.97 27.57
N SER A 60 6.04 -13.18 27.04
CA SER A 60 5.09 -13.42 25.93
C SER A 60 3.63 -13.30 26.37
N LEU A 61 3.31 -13.73 27.60
CA LEU A 61 1.97 -13.57 28.17
C LEU A 61 1.67 -12.10 28.44
N LEU A 62 2.65 -11.34 28.93
CA LEU A 62 2.52 -9.90 29.20
C LEU A 62 2.39 -9.10 27.89
N LEU A 63 3.14 -9.48 26.85
CA LEU A 63 2.96 -8.96 25.48
C LEU A 63 1.59 -9.35 24.91
N SER A 64 1.10 -10.58 25.15
CA SER A 64 -0.22 -11.02 24.69
C SER A 64 -1.37 -10.31 25.42
N SER A 65 -1.21 -10.03 26.72
CA SER A 65 -2.19 -9.26 27.49
C SER A 65 -2.20 -7.79 27.06
N GLU A 66 -1.03 -7.21 26.76
CA GLU A 66 -0.94 -5.85 26.20
C GLU A 66 -1.48 -5.81 24.76
N LEU A 67 -1.25 -6.84 23.93
CA LEU A 67 -1.84 -6.95 22.60
C LEU A 67 -3.37 -7.03 22.67
N ASN A 68 -3.91 -7.86 23.57
CA ASN A 68 -5.35 -7.96 23.82
C ASN A 68 -5.94 -6.64 24.37
N ARG A 69 -5.13 -5.84 25.06
CA ARG A 69 -5.52 -4.52 25.58
C ARG A 69 -5.53 -3.43 24.50
N THR A 70 -4.78 -3.63 23.42
CA THR A 70 -4.73 -2.72 22.25
C THR A 70 -5.56 -3.17 21.06
N SER A 71 -6.06 -4.41 21.07
CA SER A 71 -6.86 -4.99 20.00
C SER A 71 -8.33 -4.85 20.35
N TYR A 72 -8.94 -3.74 19.96
CA TYR A 72 -10.39 -3.57 20.10
C TYR A 72 -11.12 -4.69 19.35
N GLY A 73 -11.95 -5.45 20.05
CA GLY A 73 -12.66 -6.60 19.52
C GLY A 73 -13.84 -6.23 18.61
N PHE A 74 -14.33 -4.98 18.70
CA PHE A 74 -15.43 -4.49 17.89
C PHE A 74 -15.31 -2.99 17.65
N ILE A 75 -15.36 -2.57 16.38
CA ILE A 75 -15.26 -1.17 15.99
C ILE A 75 -16.51 -0.82 15.21
N VAL A 76 -17.16 0.28 15.60
CA VAL A 76 -18.34 0.80 14.91
C VAL A 76 -18.01 2.13 14.27
N PHE A 77 -18.45 2.28 13.02
CA PHE A 77 -18.33 3.52 12.29
C PHE A 77 -19.71 4.12 12.09
N GLU A 78 -19.92 5.32 12.63
CA GLU A 78 -21.14 6.09 12.45
C GLU A 78 -20.93 7.15 11.37
N VAL A 79 -21.80 7.13 10.37
CA VAL A 79 -21.73 8.00 9.19
C VAL A 79 -23.11 8.57 8.93
N THR A 80 -23.20 9.89 8.77
CA THR A 80 -24.43 10.54 8.31
C THR A 80 -24.53 10.45 6.78
N TRP A 81 -25.71 10.12 6.25
CA TRP A 81 -25.93 9.95 4.81
C TRP A 81 -25.57 11.18 3.97
N SER A 82 -25.76 12.39 4.50
CA SER A 82 -25.36 13.65 3.85
C SER A 82 -23.86 13.78 3.58
N ASN A 83 -23.03 13.00 4.28
CA ASN A 83 -21.57 13.00 4.13
C ASN A 83 -21.06 11.87 3.24
N VAL A 84 -21.92 10.96 2.78
CA VAL A 84 -21.55 9.86 1.88
C VAL A 84 -21.41 10.41 0.46
N ARG A 85 -20.24 10.21 -0.15
CA ARG A 85 -19.91 10.70 -1.51
C ARG A 85 -20.00 9.62 -2.57
N GLY A 86 -19.72 8.38 -2.18
CA GLY A 86 -19.72 7.24 -3.07
C GLY A 86 -19.87 5.95 -2.29
N LEU A 87 -20.47 4.96 -2.92
CA LEU A 87 -20.60 3.62 -2.38
C LEU A 87 -20.12 2.66 -3.47
N ASN A 88 -19.03 1.96 -3.21
CA ASN A 88 -18.48 1.00 -4.16
C ASN A 88 -18.86 -0.42 -3.70
N TYR A 89 -19.65 -1.08 -4.54
CA TYR A 89 -20.14 -2.45 -4.31
C TYR A 89 -19.25 -3.52 -4.94
N TYR A 90 -18.19 -3.16 -5.66
CA TYR A 90 -17.44 -4.14 -6.45
C TYR A 90 -15.93 -3.99 -6.25
N ASN A 91 -15.36 -4.90 -5.50
CA ASN A 91 -13.93 -5.17 -5.52
C ASN A 91 -13.74 -6.68 -5.38
N GLU A 92 -13.16 -7.33 -6.39
CA GLU A 92 -12.93 -8.79 -6.42
C GLU A 92 -11.99 -9.27 -5.28
N LEU A 93 -11.32 -8.34 -4.60
CA LEU A 93 -10.48 -8.58 -3.42
C LEU A 93 -11.24 -8.49 -2.07
N GLN A 94 -12.49 -8.04 -2.09
CA GLN A 94 -13.35 -7.90 -0.93
C GLN A 94 -14.35 -9.07 -0.93
N THR A 95 -14.28 -9.92 0.10
CA THR A 95 -15.20 -11.05 0.28
C THR A 95 -16.66 -10.58 0.35
N ASP A 96 -17.62 -11.44 0.01
CA ASP A 96 -19.10 -11.23 -0.11
C ASP A 96 -19.79 -10.48 1.05
N THR A 97 -19.08 -10.17 2.12
CA THR A 97 -19.55 -9.52 3.35
C THR A 97 -19.01 -8.11 3.58
N SER A 98 -18.27 -7.54 2.62
CA SER A 98 -17.64 -6.22 2.78
C SER A 98 -18.16 -5.19 1.78
N VAL A 99 -18.40 -3.97 2.28
CA VAL A 99 -18.89 -2.81 1.52
C VAL A 99 -17.92 -1.66 1.73
N ALA A 100 -17.52 -0.99 0.66
CA ALA A 100 -16.69 0.20 0.73
C ALA A 100 -17.56 1.46 0.61
N ILE A 101 -17.54 2.31 1.64
CA ILE A 101 -18.26 3.58 1.66
C ILE A 101 -17.24 4.72 1.72
N GLU A 102 -17.31 5.64 0.75
CA GLU A 102 -16.52 6.87 0.75
C GLU A 102 -17.30 7.99 1.41
N THR A 103 -16.74 8.56 2.48
CA THR A 103 -17.42 9.53 3.33
C THR A 103 -16.53 10.74 3.60
N LYS A 104 -17.15 11.93 3.66
CA LYS A 104 -16.46 13.18 4.01
C LYS A 104 -16.09 13.24 5.50
N PHE A 105 -16.97 12.71 6.35
CA PHE A 105 -16.80 12.65 7.81
C PHE A 105 -17.38 11.33 8.34
N MET A 106 -16.68 10.73 9.29
CA MET A 106 -17.04 9.46 9.95
C MET A 106 -16.64 9.53 11.42
N GLN A 107 -17.53 9.10 12.32
CA GLN A 107 -17.21 8.92 13.74
C GLN A 107 -16.85 7.46 13.99
N ARG A 108 -15.81 7.24 14.80
CA ARG A 108 -15.30 5.91 15.13
C ARG A 108 -15.52 5.64 16.62
N TRP A 109 -16.16 4.53 16.91
CA TRP A 109 -16.40 4.00 18.25
C TRP A 109 -15.65 2.68 18.40
N GLU A 110 -14.94 2.53 19.51
CA GLU A 110 -14.11 1.35 19.78
C GLU A 110 -14.60 0.66 21.04
N PHE A 111 -14.82 -0.65 20.94
CA PHE A 111 -15.32 -1.48 22.03
C PHE A 111 -14.44 -2.73 22.17
N ASP A 112 -14.29 -3.18 23.41
CA ASP A 112 -13.55 -4.40 23.74
C ASP A 112 -14.34 -5.65 23.32
N SER A 113 -15.67 -5.57 23.32
CA SER A 113 -16.56 -6.66 22.89
C SER A 113 -17.87 -6.16 22.28
N ILE A 114 -18.51 -7.00 21.47
CA ILE A 114 -19.86 -6.74 20.94
C ILE A 114 -20.86 -6.57 22.09
N GLY A 115 -20.71 -7.33 23.19
CA GLY A 115 -21.57 -7.22 24.38
C GLY A 115 -21.48 -5.83 25.05
N GLN A 116 -20.27 -5.26 25.14
CA GLN A 116 -20.06 -3.90 25.65
C GLN A 116 -20.69 -2.84 24.73
N ALA A 117 -20.57 -3.03 23.40
CA ALA A 117 -21.20 -2.15 22.43
C ALA A 117 -22.74 -2.15 22.57
N VAL A 118 -23.32 -3.33 22.80
CA VAL A 118 -24.75 -3.51 23.06
C VAL A 118 -25.18 -2.85 24.37
N SER A 119 -24.41 -2.98 25.45
CA SER A 119 -24.75 -2.33 26.73
C SER A 119 -24.72 -0.81 26.64
N CYS A 120 -23.79 -0.25 25.86
CA CYS A 120 -23.62 1.19 25.70
C CYS A 120 -24.37 1.77 24.49
N MET A 121 -25.24 0.98 23.84
CA MET A 121 -25.87 1.34 22.57
C MET A 121 -26.63 2.67 22.59
N SER A 122 -27.27 3.02 23.71
CA SER A 122 -27.97 4.29 23.86
C SER A 122 -27.05 5.52 23.87
N SER A 123 -25.74 5.34 24.11
CA SER A 123 -24.77 6.44 24.17
C SER A 123 -24.15 6.79 22.82
N TRP A 124 -24.12 5.85 21.87
CA TRP A 124 -23.45 6.03 20.59
C TRP A 124 -24.37 5.87 19.37
N PHE A 125 -25.54 5.24 19.51
CA PHE A 125 -26.50 5.10 18.40
C PHE A 125 -27.73 5.98 18.61
N SER A 126 -27.80 7.07 17.83
CA SER A 126 -28.86 8.09 17.92
C SER A 126 -30.19 7.71 17.24
N GLY A 127 -30.44 6.42 16.98
CA GLY A 127 -31.66 5.93 16.32
C GLY A 127 -32.90 5.94 17.24
N THR A 128 -34.07 5.70 16.64
CA THR A 128 -35.34 5.58 17.38
C THR A 128 -35.33 4.36 18.30
N PHE A 129 -36.22 4.33 19.30
CA PHE A 129 -36.32 3.19 20.23
C PHE A 129 -36.55 1.84 19.53
N SER A 130 -37.34 1.83 18.45
CA SER A 130 -37.60 0.62 17.66
C SER A 130 -36.35 0.13 16.92
N GLU A 131 -35.60 1.04 16.29
CA GLU A 131 -34.33 0.72 15.62
C GLU A 131 -33.28 0.25 16.62
N GLN A 132 -33.21 0.91 17.78
CA GLN A 132 -32.33 0.50 18.87
C GLN A 132 -32.62 -0.93 19.34
N HIS A 133 -33.90 -1.27 19.49
CA HIS A 133 -34.30 -2.61 19.91
C HIS A 133 -34.01 -3.66 18.82
N CYS A 134 -34.34 -3.39 17.56
CA CYS A 134 -34.11 -4.31 16.45
C CYS A 134 -32.61 -4.63 16.28
N PHE A 135 -31.77 -3.60 16.26
CA PHE A 135 -30.33 -3.77 16.09
C PHE A 135 -29.67 -4.43 17.31
N ARG A 136 -30.17 -4.17 18.52
CA ARG A 136 -29.76 -4.89 19.74
C ARG A 136 -29.98 -6.39 19.63
N GLU A 137 -31.16 -6.81 19.18
CA GLU A 137 -31.47 -8.24 19.01
C GLU A 137 -30.61 -8.88 17.90
N HIS A 138 -30.36 -8.16 16.81
CA HIS A 138 -29.47 -8.63 15.76
C HIS A 138 -28.02 -8.83 16.25
N LEU A 139 -27.49 -7.89 17.04
CA LEU A 139 -26.16 -8.02 17.63
C LEU A 139 -26.08 -9.19 18.62
N LYS A 140 -27.11 -9.40 19.44
CA LYS A 140 -27.17 -10.57 20.35
C LYS A 140 -27.18 -11.89 19.59
N SER A 141 -28.01 -12.02 18.57
CA SER A 141 -28.05 -13.21 17.70
C SER A 141 -26.69 -13.46 17.02
N THR A 142 -26.02 -12.38 16.62
CA THR A 142 -24.66 -12.46 16.07
C THR A 142 -23.66 -12.98 17.11
N ILE A 143 -23.71 -12.52 18.36
CA ILE A 143 -22.86 -13.05 19.44
C ILE A 143 -23.08 -14.56 19.64
N GLU A 144 -24.34 -14.99 19.72
CA GLU A 144 -24.67 -16.41 19.94
C GLU A 144 -24.17 -17.30 18.78
N THR A 145 -24.35 -16.84 17.54
CA THR A 145 -23.87 -17.58 16.36
C THR A 145 -22.35 -17.67 16.31
N TRP A 146 -21.63 -16.59 16.63
CA TRP A 146 -20.17 -16.62 16.74
C TRP A 146 -19.68 -17.53 17.86
N GLU A 147 -20.35 -17.54 19.01
CA GLU A 147 -20.03 -18.42 20.13
C GLU A 147 -20.23 -19.90 19.73
N MET A 148 -21.37 -20.24 19.13
CA MET A 148 -21.62 -21.60 18.64
C MET A 148 -20.60 -22.03 17.58
N LEU A 149 -20.29 -21.17 16.61
CA LEU A 149 -19.31 -21.47 15.56
C LEU A 149 -17.90 -21.67 16.14
N SER A 150 -17.51 -20.85 17.13
CA SER A 150 -16.22 -20.98 17.81
C SER A 150 -16.12 -22.30 18.59
N ARG A 151 -17.20 -22.71 19.28
CA ARG A 151 -17.28 -24.00 19.98
C ARG A 151 -17.21 -25.19 19.02
N ILE A 152 -17.89 -25.12 17.88
CA ILE A 152 -17.84 -26.15 16.83
C ILE A 152 -16.43 -26.26 16.24
N LYS A 153 -15.80 -25.13 15.91
CA LYS A 153 -14.42 -25.10 15.39
C LYS A 153 -13.42 -25.63 16.43
N TYR A 154 -13.58 -25.26 17.69
CA TYR A 154 -12.76 -25.76 18.78
C TYR A 154 -12.93 -27.27 18.97
N LEU A 155 -14.17 -27.76 18.97
CA LEU A 155 -14.47 -29.19 19.09
C LEU A 155 -13.88 -29.98 17.91
N GLY A 156 -14.04 -29.48 16.67
CA GLY A 156 -13.49 -30.10 15.47
C GLY A 156 -11.96 -30.17 15.49
N THR A 157 -11.29 -29.10 15.92
CA THR A 157 -9.82 -29.08 16.03
C THR A 157 -9.31 -29.99 17.15
N MET A 158 -9.98 -30.02 18.30
CA MET A 158 -9.64 -30.93 19.39
C MET A 158 -9.78 -32.40 18.97
N LEU A 159 -10.86 -32.73 18.26
CA LEU A 159 -11.12 -34.09 17.78
C LEU A 159 -10.15 -34.51 16.67
N PHE A 160 -9.80 -33.58 15.78
CA PHE A 160 -8.75 -33.79 14.79
C PHE A 160 -7.38 -34.04 15.43
N LEU A 161 -6.96 -33.21 16.39
CA LEU A 161 -5.69 -33.37 17.10
C LEU A 161 -5.64 -34.69 17.88
N HIS A 162 -6.73 -35.06 18.54
CA HIS A 162 -6.81 -36.33 19.25
C HIS A 162 -6.71 -37.54 18.30
N ASN A 163 -7.37 -37.48 17.14
CA ASN A 163 -7.27 -38.53 16.12
C ASN A 163 -5.88 -38.56 15.47
N PHE A 164 -5.26 -37.40 15.27
CA PHE A 164 -3.90 -37.30 14.75
C PHE A 164 -2.87 -37.91 15.70
N GLU A 165 -3.00 -37.67 17.00
CA GLU A 165 -2.16 -38.31 18.02
C GLU A 165 -2.26 -39.84 17.93
N LYS A 166 -3.49 -40.38 17.84
CA LYS A 166 -3.72 -41.82 17.66
C LYS A 166 -3.11 -42.35 16.36
N ALA A 167 -3.22 -41.60 15.26
CA ALA A 167 -2.65 -41.98 13.97
C ALA A 167 -1.11 -42.04 14.03
N VAL A 168 -0.46 -41.07 14.69
CA VAL A 168 0.99 -41.06 14.89
C VAL A 168 1.43 -42.21 15.78
N GLN A 169 0.69 -42.51 16.85
CA GLN A 169 0.96 -43.67 17.71
C GLN A 169 0.85 -44.99 16.91
N CYS A 170 -0.17 -45.13 16.06
CA CYS A 170 -0.33 -46.28 15.16
C CYS A 170 0.82 -46.38 14.14
N LEU A 171 1.24 -45.26 13.54
CA LEU A 171 2.38 -45.24 12.64
C LEU A 171 3.65 -45.73 13.35
N TRP A 172 3.88 -45.30 14.59
CA TRP A 172 5.03 -45.74 15.38
C TRP A 172 5.00 -47.24 15.71
N THR A 173 3.83 -47.80 16.01
CA THR A 173 3.71 -49.24 16.27
C THR A 173 3.93 -50.05 14.98
N VAL A 174 3.39 -49.60 13.85
CA VAL A 174 3.61 -50.21 12.54
C VAL A 174 5.07 -50.14 12.14
N LEU A 175 5.72 -48.98 12.29
CA LEU A 175 7.15 -48.82 11.95
C LEU A 175 8.03 -49.72 12.81
N ARG A 176 7.70 -49.88 14.09
CA ARG A 176 8.42 -50.81 14.99
C ARG A 176 8.21 -52.27 14.57
N ALA A 177 7.01 -52.65 14.16
CA ALA A 177 6.72 -53.99 13.65
C ALA A 177 7.47 -54.27 12.34
N ILE A 178 7.47 -53.32 11.40
CA ILE A 178 8.24 -53.40 10.14
C ILE A 178 9.72 -53.53 10.46
N ARG A 179 10.28 -52.72 11.35
CA ARG A 179 11.69 -52.81 11.74
C ARG A 179 12.03 -54.17 12.33
N SER A 180 11.15 -54.73 13.16
CA SER A 180 11.33 -56.08 13.73
C SER A 180 11.32 -57.14 12.64
N PHE A 181 10.35 -57.08 11.71
CA PHE A 181 10.25 -57.99 10.59
C PHE A 181 11.48 -57.91 9.66
N LEU A 182 11.93 -56.69 9.34
CA LEU A 182 13.14 -56.46 8.56
C LEU A 182 14.39 -56.95 9.29
N SER A 183 14.48 -56.81 10.63
CA SER A 183 15.62 -57.34 11.38
C SER A 183 15.69 -58.87 11.36
N PHE A 184 14.54 -59.53 11.36
CA PHE A 184 14.44 -60.97 11.21
C PHE A 184 14.85 -61.43 9.80
N LEU A 185 14.47 -60.69 8.76
CA LEU A 185 14.85 -60.98 7.38
C LEU A 185 16.32 -60.66 7.08
N ASN A 186 16.84 -59.56 7.61
CA ASN A 186 18.20 -59.12 7.32
C ASN A 186 19.26 -60.10 7.83
N LEU A 187 18.98 -60.88 8.87
CA LEU A 187 19.96 -61.82 9.43
C LEU A 187 20.29 -63.02 8.51
N PRO A 188 19.31 -63.75 7.92
CA PRO A 188 19.59 -64.80 6.94
C PRO A 188 19.86 -64.28 5.52
N LEU A 189 19.31 -63.11 5.14
CA LEU A 189 19.43 -62.61 3.76
C LEU A 189 20.64 -61.70 3.51
N ALA A 190 21.30 -61.16 4.53
CA ALA A 190 22.40 -60.20 4.33
C ALA A 190 23.56 -60.79 3.53
N GLY A 191 23.96 -62.04 3.79
CA GLY A 191 25.02 -62.71 3.03
C GLY A 191 24.76 -62.76 1.53
N PRO A 192 23.72 -63.49 1.07
CA PRO A 192 23.41 -63.60 -0.36
C PRO A 192 23.07 -62.26 -1.02
N PHE A 193 22.50 -61.31 -0.26
CA PHE A 193 22.22 -59.97 -0.77
C PHE A 193 23.49 -59.14 -1.01
N MET A 194 24.48 -59.23 -0.10
CA MET A 194 25.75 -58.53 -0.29
C MET A 194 26.52 -59.10 -1.49
N GLU A 195 26.53 -60.42 -1.68
CA GLU A 195 27.14 -61.04 -2.87
C GLU A 195 26.46 -60.59 -4.18
N PHE A 196 25.13 -60.45 -4.16
CA PHE A 196 24.37 -59.94 -5.31
C PHE A 196 24.66 -58.45 -5.57
N LEU A 197 24.77 -57.63 -4.52
CA LEU A 197 25.15 -56.22 -4.64
C LEU A 197 26.59 -56.07 -5.16
N ASP A 198 27.53 -56.90 -4.70
CA ASP A 198 28.91 -56.91 -5.17
C ASP A 198 28.99 -57.27 -6.67
N PHE A 199 28.08 -58.11 -7.17
CA PHE A 199 27.94 -58.39 -8.60
C PHE A 199 27.29 -57.23 -9.38
N LEU A 200 26.27 -56.58 -8.80
CA LEU A 200 25.59 -55.46 -9.45
C LEU A 200 26.44 -54.18 -9.46
N PHE A 201 27.32 -53.99 -8.49
CA PHE A 201 28.08 -52.75 -8.35
C PHE A 201 28.98 -52.44 -9.56
N PRO A 202 29.75 -53.39 -10.13
CA PRO A 202 30.47 -53.20 -11.39
C PRO A 202 29.55 -52.87 -12.57
N VAL A 203 28.41 -53.57 -12.68
CA VAL A 203 27.44 -53.37 -13.77
C VAL A 203 26.82 -51.98 -13.68
N TRP A 204 26.44 -51.56 -12.47
CA TRP A 204 25.92 -50.24 -12.19
C TRP A 204 26.94 -49.16 -12.52
N ASN A 205 28.22 -49.36 -12.16
CA ASN A 205 29.27 -48.39 -12.42
C ASN A 205 29.50 -48.18 -13.93
N ILE A 206 29.56 -49.26 -14.71
CA ILE A 206 29.68 -49.19 -16.19
C ILE A 206 28.47 -48.48 -16.79
N PHE A 207 27.26 -48.78 -16.30
CA PHE A 207 26.03 -48.13 -16.76
C PHE A 207 25.97 -46.65 -16.39
N SER A 208 26.37 -46.29 -15.17
CA SER A 208 26.40 -44.90 -14.72
C SER A 208 27.43 -44.09 -15.50
N GLU A 209 28.60 -44.65 -15.77
CA GLU A 209 29.65 -43.99 -16.57
C GLU A 209 29.19 -43.78 -18.02
N ALA A 210 28.52 -44.77 -18.61
CA ALA A 210 27.92 -44.64 -19.93
C ALA A 210 26.86 -43.53 -19.97
N ILE A 211 25.93 -43.52 -19.00
CA ILE A 211 24.89 -42.49 -18.87
C ILE A 211 25.50 -41.11 -18.69
N GLU A 212 26.49 -40.96 -17.82
CA GLU A 212 27.16 -39.69 -17.56
C GLU A 212 27.85 -39.17 -18.83
N SER A 213 28.51 -40.05 -19.58
CA SER A 213 29.11 -39.72 -20.87
C SER A 213 28.06 -39.24 -21.88
N PHE A 214 26.93 -39.95 -22.02
CA PHE A 214 25.84 -39.51 -22.91
C PHE A 214 25.26 -38.16 -22.49
N PHE A 215 25.00 -37.97 -21.19
CA PHE A 215 24.47 -36.72 -20.66
C PHE A 215 25.45 -35.56 -20.88
N SER A 216 26.74 -35.79 -20.67
CA SER A 216 27.79 -34.80 -20.94
C SER A 216 27.81 -34.36 -22.41
N VAL A 217 27.77 -35.32 -23.35
CA VAL A 217 27.72 -35.01 -24.79
C VAL A 217 26.47 -34.22 -25.15
N ILE A 218 25.30 -34.62 -24.63
CA ILE A 218 24.03 -33.91 -24.86
C ILE A 218 24.10 -32.49 -24.29
N CYS A 219 24.60 -32.32 -23.06
CA CYS A 219 24.73 -31.01 -22.42
C CYS A 219 25.70 -30.09 -23.17
N ILE A 220 26.83 -30.61 -23.67
CA ILE A 220 27.76 -29.86 -24.49
C ILE A 220 27.09 -29.44 -25.81
N GLY A 221 26.36 -30.35 -26.46
CA GLY A 221 25.61 -30.04 -27.69
C GLY A 221 24.56 -28.95 -27.48
N ILE A 222 23.78 -29.03 -26.41
CA ILE A 222 22.79 -28.00 -26.04
C ILE A 222 23.50 -26.67 -25.73
N GLY A 223 24.59 -26.69 -24.96
CA GLY A 223 25.37 -25.49 -24.65
C GLY A 223 25.92 -24.80 -25.90
N PHE A 224 26.38 -25.59 -26.87
CA PHE A 224 26.84 -25.08 -28.17
C PHE A 224 25.70 -24.43 -28.96
N ILE A 225 24.53 -25.08 -29.04
CA ILE A 225 23.36 -24.53 -29.75
C ILE A 225 22.89 -23.22 -29.10
N ILE A 226 22.80 -23.17 -27.77
CA ILE A 226 22.39 -21.94 -27.05
C ILE A 226 23.38 -20.81 -27.31
N SER A 227 24.67 -21.10 -27.29
CA SER A 227 25.71 -20.09 -27.55
C SER A 227 25.64 -19.58 -28.99
N LEU A 228 25.52 -20.48 -29.97
CA LEU A 228 25.43 -20.14 -31.39
C LEU A 228 24.17 -19.31 -31.70
N VAL A 229 23.03 -19.65 -31.08
CA VAL A 229 21.80 -18.85 -31.19
C VAL A 229 21.98 -17.48 -30.54
N GLY A 230 22.64 -17.42 -29.38
CA GLY A 230 22.97 -16.17 -28.70
C GLY A 230 23.83 -15.26 -29.57
N ASP A 231 24.90 -15.79 -30.15
CA ASP A 231 25.81 -15.05 -31.02
C ASP A 231 25.08 -14.57 -32.29
N LEU A 232 24.26 -15.43 -32.91
CA LEU A 232 23.46 -15.04 -34.08
C LEU A 232 22.46 -13.93 -33.73
N LEU A 233 21.79 -14.04 -32.58
CA LEU A 233 20.85 -13.04 -32.10
C LEU A 233 21.55 -11.71 -31.82
N GLU A 234 22.74 -11.73 -31.19
CA GLU A 234 23.54 -10.54 -30.96
C GLU A 234 23.96 -9.89 -32.28
N VAL A 235 24.48 -10.66 -33.24
CA VAL A 235 24.88 -10.18 -34.56
C VAL A 235 23.70 -9.54 -35.32
N VAL A 236 22.49 -10.09 -35.19
CA VAL A 236 21.30 -9.56 -35.88
C VAL A 236 20.67 -8.37 -35.13
N LEU A 237 20.58 -8.43 -33.80
CA LEU A 237 19.92 -7.38 -33.02
C LEU A 237 20.80 -6.15 -32.82
N MET A 238 22.12 -6.31 -32.66
CA MET A 238 23.06 -5.21 -32.46
C MET A 238 22.93 -4.11 -33.54
N PRO A 239 22.92 -4.40 -34.85
CA PRO A 239 22.74 -3.37 -35.87
C PRO A 239 21.35 -2.72 -35.82
N ILE A 240 20.29 -3.48 -35.53
CA ILE A 240 18.93 -2.94 -35.41
C ILE A 240 18.84 -1.97 -34.22
N CYS A 241 19.39 -2.36 -33.07
CA CYS A 241 19.49 -1.51 -31.89
C CYS A 241 20.31 -0.25 -32.17
N PHE A 242 21.42 -0.38 -32.89
CA PHE A 242 22.25 0.75 -33.30
C PHE A 242 21.48 1.74 -34.19
N ILE A 243 20.75 1.25 -35.20
CA ILE A 243 19.89 2.09 -36.06
C ILE A 243 18.85 2.83 -35.20
N GLY A 244 18.21 2.13 -34.27
CA GLY A 244 17.24 2.74 -33.34
C GLY A 244 17.86 3.83 -32.47
N LEU A 245 19.08 3.62 -31.97
CA LEU A 245 19.82 4.62 -31.19
C LEU A 245 20.19 5.85 -32.02
N VAL A 246 20.66 5.66 -33.25
CA VAL A 246 20.96 6.75 -34.18
C VAL A 246 19.71 7.55 -34.49
N LEU A 247 18.60 6.89 -34.83
CA LEU A 247 17.33 7.55 -35.13
C LEU A 247 16.81 8.34 -33.93
N ARG A 248 16.86 7.76 -32.72
CA ARG A 248 16.50 8.47 -31.48
C ARG A 248 17.37 9.71 -31.27
N ASN A 249 18.67 9.60 -31.52
CA ASN A 249 19.58 10.72 -31.37
C ASN A 249 19.28 11.85 -32.37
N ILE A 250 18.97 11.52 -33.63
CA ILE A 250 18.55 12.50 -34.63
C ILE A 250 17.24 13.19 -34.20
N THR A 251 16.25 12.42 -33.74
CA THR A 251 14.98 12.97 -33.29
C THR A 251 15.14 13.94 -32.11
N THR A 252 15.91 13.55 -31.10
CA THR A 252 16.07 14.34 -29.87
C THR A 252 17.05 15.50 -30.01
N SER A 253 18.14 15.33 -30.75
CA SER A 253 19.20 16.33 -30.88
C SER A 253 18.99 17.31 -32.03
N VAL A 254 18.21 16.95 -33.07
CA VAL A 254 18.02 17.79 -34.26
C VAL A 254 16.55 18.17 -34.46
N LEU A 255 15.66 17.19 -34.64
CA LEU A 255 14.24 17.46 -34.96
C LEU A 255 13.52 18.21 -33.84
N TYR A 256 13.65 17.74 -32.60
CA TYR A 256 13.00 18.35 -31.44
C TYR A 256 13.40 19.82 -31.22
N PRO A 257 14.69 20.20 -31.16
CA PRO A 257 15.06 21.60 -30.99
C PRO A 257 14.65 22.47 -32.19
N MET A 258 14.72 21.96 -33.42
CA MET A 258 14.24 22.69 -34.60
C MET A 258 12.73 22.96 -34.53
N PHE A 259 11.94 21.96 -34.13
CA PHE A 259 10.51 22.10 -33.92
C PHE A 259 10.21 23.10 -32.80
N LEU A 260 10.97 23.05 -31.70
CA LEU A 260 10.80 23.96 -30.57
C LEU A 260 11.10 25.41 -30.96
N ILE A 261 12.18 25.65 -31.71
CA ILE A 261 12.54 26.98 -32.22
C ILE A 261 11.44 27.49 -33.15
N PHE A 262 10.98 26.67 -34.09
CA PHE A 262 9.92 27.04 -35.02
C PHE A 262 8.60 27.36 -34.29
N TRP A 263 8.24 26.54 -33.32
CA TRP A 263 7.07 26.75 -32.47
C TRP A 263 7.16 28.06 -31.68
N GLU A 264 8.33 28.35 -31.10
CA GLU A 264 8.55 29.60 -30.36
C GLU A 264 8.51 30.83 -31.26
N ILE A 265 9.07 30.76 -32.48
CA ILE A 265 8.99 31.84 -33.48
C ILE A 265 7.54 32.14 -33.86
N LEU A 266 6.71 31.11 -34.02
CA LEU A 266 5.30 31.28 -34.37
C LEU A 266 4.46 31.82 -33.19
N CYS A 267 4.72 31.33 -31.98
CA CYS A 267 3.94 31.67 -30.78
C CYS A 267 4.37 32.98 -30.12
N ALA A 268 5.64 33.38 -30.22
CA ALA A 268 6.15 34.58 -29.55
C ALA A 268 5.43 35.88 -30.00
N PRO A 269 5.14 36.12 -31.30
CA PRO A 269 4.39 37.30 -31.74
C PRO A 269 2.97 37.32 -31.18
N ILE A 270 2.28 36.17 -31.17
CA ILE A 270 0.91 36.05 -30.65
C ILE A 270 0.91 36.38 -29.15
N ARG A 271 1.88 35.84 -28.39
CA ARG A 271 2.03 36.10 -26.96
C ARG A 271 2.35 37.56 -26.67
N LEU A 272 3.18 38.21 -27.50
CA LEU A 272 3.49 39.64 -27.42
C LEU A 272 2.23 40.50 -27.67
N VAL A 273 1.49 40.21 -28.74
CA VAL A 273 0.25 40.93 -29.07
C VAL A 273 -0.78 40.81 -27.95
N LEU A 274 -0.94 39.61 -27.38
CA LEU A 274 -1.83 39.41 -26.24
C LEU A 274 -1.38 40.20 -25.00
N ALA A 275 -0.07 40.23 -24.71
CA ALA A 275 0.48 41.02 -23.62
C ALA A 275 0.26 42.52 -23.83
N LEU A 276 0.49 43.04 -25.04
CA LEU A 276 0.23 44.44 -25.39
C LEU A 276 -1.26 44.78 -25.29
N ALA A 277 -2.14 43.90 -25.76
CA ALA A 277 -3.59 44.08 -25.64
C ALA A 277 -4.02 44.13 -24.17
N SER A 278 -3.48 43.26 -23.33
CA SER A 278 -3.76 43.26 -21.89
C SER A 278 -3.26 44.53 -21.19
N PHE A 279 -2.07 45.03 -21.57
CA PHE A 279 -1.53 46.28 -21.07
C PHE A 279 -2.39 47.48 -21.50
N LEU A 280 -2.81 47.52 -22.75
CA LEU A 280 -3.69 48.57 -23.26
C LEU A 280 -5.04 48.57 -22.54
N ALA A 281 -5.63 47.38 -22.33
CA ALA A 281 -6.87 47.23 -21.56
C ALA A 281 -6.71 47.75 -20.13
N TYR A 282 -5.56 47.47 -19.48
CA TYR A 282 -5.25 47.99 -18.15
C TYR A 282 -5.15 49.52 -18.12
N VAL A 283 -4.43 50.12 -19.07
CA VAL A 283 -4.29 51.59 -19.16
C VAL A 283 -5.64 52.25 -19.43
N CYS A 284 -6.45 51.70 -20.33
CA CYS A 284 -7.81 52.20 -20.59
C CYS A 284 -8.69 52.11 -19.35
N GLY A 285 -8.63 50.99 -18.61
CA GLY A 285 -9.35 50.82 -17.35
C GLY A 285 -8.93 51.85 -16.30
N PHE A 286 -7.62 52.11 -16.17
CA PHE A 286 -7.09 53.12 -15.26
C PHE A 286 -7.56 54.53 -15.63
N ILE A 287 -7.51 54.90 -16.92
CA ILE A 287 -7.99 56.21 -17.39
C ILE A 287 -9.49 56.36 -17.10
N TYR A 288 -10.29 55.32 -17.39
CA TYR A 288 -11.72 55.33 -17.12
C TYR A 288 -12.02 55.55 -15.64
N ASP A 289 -11.30 54.88 -14.75
CA ASP A 289 -11.46 55.02 -13.30
C ASP A 289 -11.07 56.43 -12.81
N VAL A 290 -9.93 56.97 -13.27
CA VAL A 290 -9.51 58.33 -12.93
C VAL A 290 -10.52 59.37 -13.41
N VAL A 291 -10.99 59.27 -14.66
CA VAL A 291 -12.01 60.18 -15.21
C VAL A 291 -13.31 60.04 -14.44
N GLY A 292 -13.72 58.81 -14.10
CA GLY A 292 -14.88 58.53 -13.27
C GLY A 292 -14.78 59.20 -11.89
N ASN A 293 -13.62 59.09 -11.24
CA ASN A 293 -13.36 59.71 -9.94
C ASN A 293 -13.34 61.24 -9.98
N ILE A 294 -12.75 61.83 -11.03
CA ILE A 294 -12.78 63.28 -11.26
C ILE A 294 -14.22 63.75 -11.48
N TRP A 295 -14.99 63.04 -12.31
CA TRP A 295 -16.38 63.36 -12.57
C TRP A 295 -17.25 63.27 -11.31
N LEU A 296 -17.09 62.20 -10.52
CA LEU A 296 -17.76 62.05 -9.23
C LEU A 296 -17.44 63.22 -8.29
N SER A 297 -16.16 63.59 -8.19
CA SER A 297 -15.71 64.72 -7.37
C SER A 297 -16.32 66.06 -7.83
N LEU A 298 -16.29 66.33 -9.14
CA LEU A 298 -16.85 67.56 -9.71
C LEU A 298 -18.37 67.64 -9.53
N SER A 299 -19.07 66.52 -9.76
CA SER A 299 -20.52 66.43 -9.54
C SER A 299 -20.90 66.65 -8.08
N GLY A 300 -20.07 66.16 -7.15
CA GLY A 300 -20.22 66.40 -5.71
C GLY A 300 -20.05 67.88 -5.36
N ILE A 301 -19.07 68.56 -5.93
CA ILE A 301 -18.86 70.01 -5.74
C ILE A 301 -20.04 70.81 -6.32
N ILE A 302 -20.51 70.47 -7.52
CA ILE A 302 -21.66 71.14 -8.16
C ILE A 302 -22.93 70.95 -7.32
N GLN A 303 -23.19 69.73 -6.83
CA GLN A 303 -24.30 69.48 -5.92
C GLN A 303 -24.16 70.28 -4.62
N LEU A 304 -22.97 70.32 -4.01
CA LEU A 304 -22.73 71.10 -2.81
C LEU A 304 -22.92 72.61 -3.05
N ALA A 305 -22.45 73.14 -4.19
CA ALA A 305 -22.64 74.52 -4.59
C ALA A 305 -24.12 74.86 -4.78
N SER A 306 -24.87 74.01 -5.50
CA SER A 306 -26.32 74.19 -5.68
C SER A 306 -27.10 74.13 -4.36
N ALA A 307 -26.71 73.23 -3.44
CA ALA A 307 -27.31 73.14 -2.12
C ALA A 307 -27.00 74.38 -1.25
N SER A 308 -25.78 74.91 -1.35
CA SER A 308 -25.40 76.15 -0.67
C SER A 308 -26.13 77.37 -1.23
N GLU A 309 -26.28 77.47 -2.55
CA GLU A 309 -26.97 78.58 -3.21
C GLU A 309 -28.47 78.57 -2.89
N ALA A 310 -29.11 77.40 -2.89
CA ALA A 310 -30.51 77.24 -2.44
C ALA A 310 -30.69 77.58 -0.95
N THR A 311 -29.69 77.32 -0.11
CA THR A 311 -29.72 77.68 1.32
C THR A 311 -29.54 79.19 1.50
N VAL A 312 -28.68 79.84 0.71
CA VAL A 312 -28.44 81.29 0.77
C VAL A 312 -29.61 82.07 0.18
N SER A 313 -30.19 81.63 -0.94
CA SER A 313 -31.35 82.30 -1.55
C SER A 313 -32.57 82.22 -0.65
N SER A 314 -32.87 81.05 -0.09
CA SER A 314 -33.96 80.90 0.89
C SER A 314 -33.72 81.71 2.17
N ALA A 315 -32.48 81.75 2.69
CA ALA A 315 -32.16 82.57 3.87
C ALA A 315 -32.27 84.08 3.58
N ASN A 316 -31.80 84.55 2.42
CA ASN A 316 -31.90 85.95 2.02
C ASN A 316 -33.34 86.36 1.72
N GLU A 317 -34.12 85.55 1.01
CA GLU A 317 -35.54 85.82 0.76
C GLU A 317 -36.31 85.90 2.07
N VAL A 318 -36.11 84.94 2.99
CA VAL A 318 -36.74 84.96 4.31
C VAL A 318 -36.33 86.20 5.11
N SER A 319 -35.07 86.66 4.99
CA SER A 319 -34.61 87.88 5.65
C SER A 319 -35.20 89.16 5.02
N MET A 320 -35.34 89.21 3.68
CA MET A 320 -35.94 90.33 2.95
C MET A 320 -37.42 90.48 3.28
N TRP A 321 -38.17 89.37 3.28
CA TRP A 321 -39.57 89.35 3.70
C TRP A 321 -39.72 89.81 5.15
N ARG A 322 -38.78 89.42 6.03
CA ARG A 322 -38.79 89.83 7.44
C ARG A 322 -38.47 91.31 7.64
N THR A 323 -37.56 91.89 6.86
CA THR A 323 -37.28 93.35 6.90
C THR A 323 -38.43 94.17 6.33
N LEU A 324 -39.04 93.73 5.22
CA LEU A 324 -40.15 94.42 4.56
C LEU A 324 -41.43 94.34 5.40
N TRP A 325 -41.63 93.24 6.12
CA TRP A 325 -42.70 93.09 7.11
C TRP A 325 -42.55 94.06 8.29
N ASN A 326 -41.33 94.24 8.80
CA ASN A 326 -41.08 95.18 9.90
C ASN A 326 -41.30 96.64 9.49
N ASP A 327 -40.99 97.00 8.25
CA ASP A 327 -41.12 98.39 7.73
C ASP A 327 -42.59 98.79 7.45
N LEU A 328 -43.43 97.83 7.05
CA LEU A 328 -44.85 98.06 6.74
C LEU A 328 -45.76 98.12 7.97
N PHE A 329 -45.35 97.56 9.10
CA PHE A 329 -46.18 97.45 10.32
C PHE A 329 -45.58 98.14 11.55
N SER A 330 -44.50 98.90 11.41
CA SER A 330 -43.98 99.77 12.48
C SER A 330 -44.44 101.22 12.29
N GLN A 331 -45.74 101.47 12.45
CA GLN A 331 -46.31 102.71 13.00
C GLN A 331 -47.81 102.57 13.26
#